data_AF-A0A966Z9L2-F1
#
_entry.id   AF-A0A966Z9L2-F1
#
_cell.length_a   1.000
_cell.length_b   1.000
_cell.length_c   1.000
_cell.angle_alpha   90.00
_cell.angle_beta   90.00
_cell.angle_gamma   90.00
#
_symmetry.space_group_name_H-M   'P 1'
#
loop_
_entity.id
_entity.type
_entity.pdbx_description
1 polymer ?
#
loop_
_entity_poly.entity_id
_entity_poly.type
_entity_poly.pdbx_seq_one_letter_code
_entity_poly.pdbx_strand_id
1 'polypeptide(L)'
;MRTTLTLDPDVALYVKEQLAGSSRTLKEVVNETMRRGLAVSPPAPPPQFTIETFALHLPAEIGYGKLNQYYDDLEMDDYLAKRNRDELAWQAEQLKSASEC
;
A
#
# COMPACT_ATOMS: atom_id res chain seq x y z
N MET A 1 40.15 28.88 -3.35
CA MET A 1 40.75 28.73 -2.01
C MET A 1 41.82 27.64 -2.07
N ARG A 2 42.84 27.71 -1.20
CA ARG A 2 43.82 26.62 -1.01
C ARG A 2 43.34 25.75 0.13
N THR A 3 43.11 24.48 -0.16
CA THR A 3 42.59 23.48 0.78
C THR A 3 43.49 22.26 0.73
N THR A 4 43.67 21.61 1.87
CA THR A 4 44.34 20.30 1.98
C THR A 4 43.23 19.28 2.22
N LEU A 5 43.16 18.26 1.37
CA LEU A 5 42.15 17.22 1.43
C LEU A 5 42.85 15.86 1.47
N THR A 6 42.44 15.01 2.41
CA THR A 6 42.83 13.61 2.45
C THR A 6 41.81 12.80 1.64
N LEU A 7 42.27 11.92 0.76
CA LEU A 7 41.44 11.07 -0.08
C LEU A 7 41.66 9.61 0.30
N ASP A 8 40.60 8.81 0.21
CA ASP A 8 40.72 7.36 0.31
C ASP A 8 41.54 6.80 -0.88
N PRO A 9 42.21 5.64 -0.72
CA PRO A 9 43.15 5.13 -1.72
C PRO A 9 42.52 4.89 -3.11
N ASP A 10 41.27 4.44 -3.13
CA ASP A 10 40.48 4.21 -4.33
C ASP A 10 40.11 5.52 -5.04
N VAL A 11 39.65 6.53 -4.29
CA VAL A 11 39.34 7.87 -4.82
C VAL A 11 40.59 8.54 -5.38
N ALA A 12 41.73 8.40 -4.69
CA ALA A 12 43.01 8.92 -5.16
C ALA A 12 43.45 8.27 -6.48
N LEU A 13 43.15 6.99 -6.69
CA LEU A 13 43.45 6.27 -7.92
C LEU A 13 42.59 6.79 -9.08
N TYR A 14 41.28 6.95 -8.88
CA TYR A 14 40.39 7.53 -9.89
C TYR A 14 40.80 8.94 -10.31
N VAL A 15 41.23 9.77 -9.35
CA VAL A 15 41.71 11.13 -9.65
C VAL A 15 43.02 11.07 -10.45
N LYS A 16 43.94 10.16 -10.12
CA LYS A 16 45.19 9.96 -10.88
C LYS A 16 44.92 9.50 -12.31
N GLU A 17 43.98 8.59 -12.51
CA GLU A 17 43.59 8.13 -13.85
C GLU A 17 42.98 9.26 -14.68
N GLN A 18 42.13 10.11 -14.10
CA GLN A 18 41.57 11.26 -14.82
C GLN A 18 42.63 12.33 -15.15
N LEU A 19 43.68 12.44 -14.35
CA LEU A 19 44.84 13.28 -14.66
C LEU A 19 45.72 12.64 -15.74
N ALA A 20 45.85 11.31 -15.74
CA ALA A 20 46.60 10.56 -16.73
C ALA A 20 45.89 10.60 -18.09
N GLY A 21 46.27 11.58 -18.91
CA GLY A 21 45.69 11.79 -20.25
C GLY A 21 44.93 13.11 -20.41
N SER A 22 44.87 13.95 -19.37
CA SER A 22 44.34 15.31 -19.47
C SER A 22 45.39 16.35 -19.06
N SER A 23 45.40 17.52 -19.71
CA SER A 23 46.25 18.65 -19.30
C SER A 23 45.69 19.42 -18.10
N ARG A 24 44.84 18.78 -17.28
CA ARG A 24 44.11 19.40 -16.18
C ARG A 24 44.88 19.28 -14.88
N THR A 25 44.67 20.24 -13.99
CA THR A 25 45.23 20.23 -12.65
C THR A 25 44.38 19.39 -11.69
N LEU A 26 45.00 18.87 -10.62
CA LEU A 26 44.30 18.15 -9.53
C LEU A 26 43.08 18.94 -9.02
N LYS A 27 43.24 20.25 -8.86
CA LYS A 27 42.18 21.16 -8.40
C LYS A 27 40.99 21.20 -9.35
N GLU A 28 41.23 21.23 -10.66
CA GLU A 28 40.16 21.28 -11.66
C GLU A 28 39.37 19.98 -11.66
N VAL A 29 40.08 18.85 -11.69
CA VAL A 29 39.48 17.51 -11.67
C VAL A 29 38.60 17.32 -10.42
N VAL A 30 39.16 17.58 -9.23
CA VAL A 30 38.45 17.39 -7.95
C VAL A 30 37.23 18.31 -7.84
N ASN A 31 37.37 19.59 -8.17
CA ASN A 31 36.24 20.52 -8.07
C ASN A 31 35.14 20.19 -9.07
N GLU A 32 35.48 19.77 -10.29
CA GLU A 32 34.49 19.38 -11.29
C GLU A 32 33.74 18.11 -10.87
N THR A 33 34.46 17.09 -10.39
CA THR A 33 33.82 15.85 -9.89
C THR A 33 32.90 16.15 -8.72
N MET A 34 33.36 16.93 -7.73
CA MET A 34 32.53 17.32 -6.60
C MET A 34 31.32 18.15 -7.03
N ARG A 35 31.48 19.11 -7.95
CA ARG A 35 30.33 19.88 -8.47
C ARG A 35 29.31 18.98 -9.14
N ARG A 36 29.74 18.01 -9.96
CA ARG A 36 28.85 17.04 -10.60
C ARG A 36 28.16 16.13 -9.58
N GLY A 37 28.92 15.60 -8.63
CA GLY A 37 28.40 14.69 -7.59
C GLY A 37 27.46 15.39 -6.61
N LEU A 38 27.74 16.64 -6.22
CA LEU A 38 26.91 17.44 -5.33
C LEU A 38 25.74 18.12 -6.05
N ALA A 39 25.81 18.28 -7.39
CA ALA A 39 24.70 18.79 -8.20
C ALA A 39 23.64 17.74 -8.50
N VAL A 40 23.87 16.46 -8.18
CA VAL A 40 22.81 15.45 -8.20
C VAL A 40 21.81 15.85 -7.11
N SER A 41 20.71 16.47 -7.55
CA SER A 41 19.54 16.78 -6.74
C SER A 41 19.16 15.55 -5.91
N PRO A 42 18.63 15.69 -4.68
CA PRO A 42 18.13 14.57 -3.91
C PRO A 42 17.32 13.63 -4.82
N PRO A 43 17.47 12.31 -4.68
CA PRO A 43 16.78 11.35 -5.51
C PRO A 43 15.30 11.72 -5.57
N ALA A 44 14.73 11.67 -6.78
CA ALA A 44 13.33 12.01 -6.98
C ALA A 44 12.49 11.28 -5.92
N PRO A 45 11.55 11.98 -5.25
CA PRO A 45 10.73 11.33 -4.25
C PRO A 45 10.09 10.08 -4.86
N PRO A 46 10.03 8.97 -4.11
CA PRO A 46 9.42 7.75 -4.62
C PRO A 46 7.99 8.07 -5.10
N PRO A 47 7.50 7.40 -6.15
CA PRO A 47 6.15 7.61 -6.63
C PRO A 47 5.15 7.44 -5.47
N GLN A 48 4.17 8.33 -5.38
CA GLN A 48 3.15 8.27 -4.34
C GLN A 48 2.35 6.98 -4.51
N PHE A 49 2.27 6.19 -3.44
CA PHE A 49 1.42 5.01 -3.42
C PHE A 49 -0.04 5.44 -3.51
N THR A 50 -0.73 5.03 -4.58
CA THR A 50 -2.16 5.30 -4.80
C THR A 50 -2.93 4.00 -4.68
N ILE A 51 -3.97 3.99 -3.85
CA ILE A 51 -4.86 2.83 -3.67
C ILE A 51 -5.99 2.96 -4.67
N GLU A 52 -6.17 1.93 -5.51
CA GLU A 52 -7.39 1.81 -6.32
C GLU A 52 -8.57 1.48 -5.40
N THR A 53 -9.57 2.36 -5.40
CA THR A 53 -10.80 2.19 -4.61
C THR A 53 -11.95 1.76 -5.49
N PHE A 54 -12.91 1.07 -4.90
CA PHE A 54 -14.16 0.69 -5.57
C PHE A 54 -15.34 1.01 -4.65
N ALA A 55 -16.50 1.27 -5.26
CA ALA A 55 -17.72 1.56 -4.51
C ALA A 55 -18.27 0.27 -3.87
N LEU A 56 -18.32 0.24 -2.53
CA LEU A 56 -18.85 -0.90 -1.77
C LEU A 56 -20.38 -0.98 -1.79
N HIS A 57 -21.08 0.08 -2.21
CA HIS A 57 -22.54 0.17 -2.24
C HIS A 57 -23.23 -0.23 -0.93
N LEU A 58 -22.56 0.00 0.20
CA LEU A 58 -23.13 -0.28 1.51
C LEU A 58 -24.23 0.75 1.84
N PRO A 59 -25.36 0.31 2.42
CA PRO A 59 -26.35 1.20 3.01
C PRO A 59 -25.69 2.24 3.93
N ALA A 60 -26.13 3.50 3.83
CA ALA A 60 -25.55 4.62 4.59
C ALA A 60 -25.64 4.44 6.12
N GLU A 61 -26.56 3.60 6.58
CA GLU A 61 -26.79 3.25 7.97
C GLU A 61 -25.71 2.31 8.55
N ILE A 62 -24.99 1.61 7.68
CA ILE A 62 -23.90 0.70 8.04
C ILE A 62 -22.61 1.51 8.02
N GLY A 63 -22.30 2.13 9.15
CA GLY A 63 -21.02 2.80 9.34
C GLY A 63 -19.86 1.81 9.18
N TYR A 64 -18.74 2.26 8.59
CA TYR A 64 -17.55 1.42 8.31
C TYR A 64 -16.99 0.67 9.54
N GLY A 65 -17.25 1.16 10.76
CA GLY A 65 -16.83 0.50 12.01
C GLY A 65 -17.80 -0.53 12.56
N LYS A 66 -18.95 -0.76 11.91
CA LYS A 66 -20.03 -1.64 12.39
C LYS A 66 -20.30 -2.83 11.48
N LEU A 67 -19.36 -3.16 10.60
CA LEU A 67 -19.55 -4.25 9.62
C LEU A 67 -19.80 -5.60 10.29
N ASN A 68 -19.19 -5.87 11.45
CA ASN A 68 -19.44 -7.09 12.22
C ASN A 68 -20.88 -7.15 12.76
N GLN A 69 -21.43 -6.03 13.24
CA GLN A 69 -22.82 -5.98 13.72
C GLN A 69 -23.79 -6.24 12.57
N TYR A 70 -23.51 -5.65 11.40
CA TYR A 70 -24.31 -5.90 10.21
C TYR A 70 -24.27 -7.37 9.76
N TYR A 71 -23.10 -8.02 9.89
CA TYR A 71 -22.97 -9.45 9.63
C TYR A 71 -23.86 -10.27 10.58
N ASP A 72 -23.83 -9.97 11.88
CA ASP A 72 -24.65 -10.64 12.89
C ASP A 72 -26.16 -10.46 12.59
N ASP A 73 -26.58 -9.26 12.17
CA ASP A 73 -27.96 -8.97 11.81
C ASP A 73 -28.42 -9.81 10.60
N LEU A 74 -27.58 -9.90 9.56
CA LEU A 74 -27.88 -10.73 8.38
C LEU A 74 -28.00 -12.22 8.73
N GLU A 75 -27.15 -12.73 9.62
CA GLU A 75 -27.23 -14.12 10.08
C GLU A 75 -28.54 -14.38 10.87
N MET A 76 -28.93 -13.43 11.72
CA MET A 76 -30.18 -13.50 12.47
C MET A 76 -31.40 -13.52 11.55
N ASP A 77 -31.45 -12.63 10.55
CA ASP A 77 -32.54 -12.58 9.58
C ASP A 77 -32.70 -13.91 8.83
N ASP A 78 -31.59 -14.51 8.41
CA ASP A 78 -31.56 -15.79 7.72
C ASP A 78 -32.06 -16.94 8.62
N TYR A 79 -31.68 -16.92 9.89
CA TYR A 79 -32.13 -17.89 10.88
C TYR A 79 -33.64 -17.79 11.13
N LEU A 80 -34.16 -16.58 11.35
CA LEU A 80 -35.58 -16.33 11.54
C LEU A 80 -36.40 -16.76 10.32
N ALA A 81 -35.90 -16.48 9.12
CA ALA A 81 -36.57 -16.88 7.88
C ALA A 81 -36.65 -18.42 7.73
N LYS A 82 -35.60 -19.15 8.09
CA LYS A 82 -35.60 -20.63 8.09
C LYS A 82 -36.60 -21.16 9.11
N ARG A 83 -36.52 -20.69 10.35
CA ARG A 83 -37.42 -21.11 11.43
C ARG A 83 -38.88 -20.89 11.09
N ASN A 84 -39.23 -19.71 10.56
CA ASN A 84 -40.61 -19.41 10.17
C ASN A 84 -41.10 -20.36 9.07
N ARG A 85 -40.25 -20.71 8.08
CA ARG A 85 -40.62 -21.70 7.06
C ARG A 85 -40.90 -23.08 7.66
N ASP A 86 -40.05 -23.51 8.60
CA ASP A 86 -40.19 -24.82 9.25
C ASP A 86 -41.45 -24.87 10.14
N GLU A 87 -41.73 -23.80 10.88
CA GLU A 87 -42.94 -23.67 11.70
C GLU A 87 -44.21 -23.69 10.83
N LEU A 88 -44.22 -22.97 9.71
CA LEU A 88 -45.33 -22.98 8.76
C LEU A 88 -45.54 -24.37 8.13
N ALA A 89 -44.45 -25.07 7.79
CA ALA A 89 -44.51 -26.43 7.25
C ALA A 89 -45.10 -27.41 8.27
N TRP A 90 -44.69 -27.31 9.54
CA TRP A 90 -45.24 -28.15 10.61
C TRP A 90 -46.73 -27.89 10.86
N GLN A 91 -47.15 -26.62 10.90
CA GLN A 91 -48.57 -26.28 11.07
C GLN A 91 -49.42 -26.78 9.90
N ALA A 92 -48.93 -26.66 8.66
CA ALA A 92 -49.63 -27.16 7.48
C ALA A 92 -49.83 -28.68 7.54
N GLU A 93 -48.84 -29.43 8.05
CA GLU A 93 -48.93 -30.89 8.18
C GLU A 93 -49.93 -31.32 9.27
N GLN A 94 -49.97 -30.60 10.39
CA GLN A 94 -50.96 -30.82 11.45
C GLN A 94 -52.40 -30.60 10.96
N LEU A 95 -52.63 -29.55 10.18
CA LEU A 95 -53.95 -29.26 9.62
C LEU A 95 -54.41 -30.33 8.63
N LYS A 96 -53.50 -30.88 7.80
CA LYS A 96 -53.81 -32.01 6.92
C LYS A 96 -54.20 -33.25 7.72
N SER A 97 -53.40 -33.61 8.73
CA SER A 97 -53.67 -34.76 9.59
C SER A 97 -54.98 -34.61 10.38
N ALA A 98 -55.38 -33.39 10.74
CA ALA A 98 -56.65 -33.12 11.41
C ALA A 98 -57.86 -33.12 10.46
N SER A 99 -57.63 -32.92 9.16
CA SER A 99 -58.68 -32.95 8.13
C SER A 99 -58.93 -34.35 7.54
N GLU A 100 -57.97 -35.26 7.68
CA GLU A 100 -58.04 -36.66 7.20
C GLU A 100 -58.60 -37.63 8.26
N CYS A 101 -58.90 -37.14 9.47
CA CYS A 101 -59.51 -37.88 10.58
C CYS A 101 -60.99 -37.50 10.71
#